data_AF-A0A7V1NTK4-F1
#
_entry.id   AF-A0A7V1NTK4-F1
#
_cell.length_a   1.000
_cell.length_b   1.000
_cell.length_c   1.000
_cell.angle_alpha   90.00
_cell.angle_beta   90.00
_cell.angle_gamma   90.00
#
_symmetry.space_group_name_H-M   'P 1'
#
loop_
_entity.id
_entity.type
_entity.pdbx_description
1 polymer ?
#
loop_
_entity_poly.entity_id
_entity_poly.type
_entity_poly.pdbx_seq_one_letter_code
_entity_poly.pdbx_strand_id
1 'polypeptide(L)'
;MNQRKVLWRLLGMIRSLWGVMLFSIAMRTLNQSSGIAILTLGAWGLGLAIAQPTGNSRPVLVALVVMGMLKGVFRYLEQFSAHYVAFHLLAIIRDRFYLRIEPLAPAVLGERSGDVVSRAVSDA
;
A
#
# COMPACT_ATOMS: atom_id res chain seq x y z
N MET A 1 -9.54 -22.19 12.65
CA MET A 1 -9.47 -20.91 13.40
C MET A 1 -10.11 -19.81 12.52
N ASN A 2 -11.14 -19.11 12.98
CA ASN A 2 -11.88 -18.17 12.10
C ASN A 2 -10.98 -17.01 11.63
N GLN A 3 -10.82 -16.86 10.32
CA GLN A 3 -10.04 -15.81 9.63
C GLN A 3 -10.35 -14.41 10.19
N ARG A 4 -11.63 -14.15 10.51
CA ARG A 4 -12.09 -12.89 11.12
C ARG A 4 -11.41 -12.62 12.48
N LYS A 5 -11.24 -13.62 13.34
CA LYS A 5 -10.61 -13.43 14.66
C LYS A 5 -9.12 -13.08 14.53
N VAL A 6 -8.45 -13.62 13.50
CA VAL A 6 -7.03 -13.30 13.21
C VAL A 6 -6.90 -11.86 12.74
N LEU A 7 -7.73 -11.44 11.79
CA LEU A 7 -7.78 -10.05 11.30
C LEU A 7 -8.02 -9.04 12.42
N TRP A 8 -8.97 -9.29 13.31
CA TRP A 8 -9.25 -8.42 14.45
C TRP A 8 -8.08 -8.34 15.44
N ARG A 9 -7.30 -9.42 15.60
CA ARG A 9 -6.12 -9.45 16.47
C ARG A 9 -4.93 -8.69 15.87
N LEU A 10 -4.77 -8.76 14.55
CA LEU A 10 -3.76 -8.00 13.80
C LEU A 10 -4.11 -6.50 13.78
N LEU A 11 -5.38 -6.15 13.51
CA LEU A 11 -5.87 -4.77 13.55
C LEU A 11 -5.70 -4.12 14.94
N GLY A 12 -5.86 -4.89 16.02
CA GLY A 12 -5.59 -4.42 17.39
C GLY A 12 -4.10 -4.15 17.65
N MET A 13 -3.19 -4.87 17.01
CA MET A 13 -1.74 -4.66 17.09
C MET A 13 -1.29 -3.42 16.30
N ILE A 14 -1.93 -3.17 15.16
CA ILE A 14 -1.66 -2.01 14.29
C ILE A 14 -2.31 -0.74 14.86
N ARG A 15 -2.97 -0.78 16.04
CA ARG A 15 -3.66 0.38 16.64
C ARG A 15 -2.76 1.62 16.75
N SER A 16 -1.46 1.44 17.00
CA SER A 16 -0.47 2.53 17.06
C SER A 16 -0.17 3.20 15.71
N LEU A 17 -0.53 2.57 14.58
CA LEU A 17 -0.22 3.00 13.21
C LEU A 17 -1.44 3.53 12.46
N TRP A 18 -2.56 3.77 13.15
CA TRP A 18 -3.80 4.22 12.51
C TRP A 18 -3.64 5.52 11.73
N GLY A 19 -2.80 6.46 12.21
CA GLY A 19 -2.51 7.70 11.48
C GLY A 19 -1.87 7.45 10.11
N VAL A 20 -0.95 6.49 10.02
CA VAL A 20 -0.27 6.15 8.76
C VAL A 20 -1.19 5.40 7.81
N MET A 21 -2.04 4.50 8.33
CA MET A 21 -3.07 3.84 7.51
C MET A 21 -4.09 4.83 6.96
N LEU A 22 -4.57 5.77 7.79
CA LEU A 22 -5.53 6.77 7.35
C LEU A 22 -4.93 7.68 6.27
N PHE A 23 -3.65 8.05 6.43
CA PHE A 23 -2.89 8.77 5.43
C PHE A 23 -2.74 7.97 4.12
N SER A 24 -2.41 6.67 4.23
CA SER A 24 -2.32 5.77 3.06
C SER A 24 -3.65 5.69 2.30
N ILE A 25 -4.78 5.57 3.02
CA ILE A 25 -6.12 5.55 2.43
C ILE A 25 -6.44 6.89 1.75
N ALA A 26 -6.10 8.02 2.38
CA ALA A 26 -6.30 9.35 1.81
C ALA A 26 -5.46 9.56 0.53
N MET A 27 -4.19 9.13 0.53
CA MET A 27 -3.34 9.19 -0.66
C MET A 27 -3.89 8.28 -1.77
N ARG A 28 -4.40 7.10 -1.41
CA ARG A 28 -5.03 6.17 -2.36
C ARG A 28 -6.28 6.77 -3.01
N THR A 29 -7.15 7.41 -2.25
CA THR A 29 -8.35 8.05 -2.81
C THR A 29 -7.99 9.23 -3.71
N LEU A 30 -6.98 10.03 -3.33
CA LEU A 30 -6.45 11.13 -4.16
C LEU A 30 -5.77 10.63 -5.45
N ASN A 31 -5.01 9.53 -5.38
CA ASN A 31 -4.40 8.90 -6.54
C ASN A 31 -5.48 8.39 -7.51
N GLN A 32 -6.52 7.74 -6.99
CA GLN A 32 -7.64 7.25 -7.80
C GLN A 32 -8.44 8.40 -8.42
N SER A 33 -8.74 9.46 -7.67
CA SER A 33 -9.43 10.64 -8.21
C SER A 33 -8.60 11.36 -9.27
N SER A 34 -7.28 11.47 -9.09
CA SER A 34 -6.36 12.01 -10.11
C SER A 34 -6.39 11.17 -11.39
N GLY A 35 -6.51 9.85 -11.28
CA GLY A 35 -6.69 8.97 -12.44
C GLY A 35 -7.96 9.30 -13.24
N ILE A 36 -9.09 9.49 -12.54
CA ILE A 36 -10.36 9.88 -13.15
C ILE A 36 -10.26 11.28 -13.76
N ALA A 37 -9.60 12.22 -13.09
CA ALA A 37 -9.39 13.59 -13.57
C ALA A 37 -8.56 13.62 -14.86
N ILE A 38 -7.49 12.83 -14.97
CA ILE A 38 -6.69 12.72 -16.20
C ILE A 38 -7.52 12.17 -17.36
N LEU A 39 -8.31 11.12 -17.12
CA LEU A 39 -9.15 10.53 -18.17
C LEU A 39 -10.21 11.51 -18.67
N THR A 40 -10.88 12.21 -17.75
CA THR A 40 -11.92 13.20 -18.07
C THR A 40 -11.34 14.42 -18.78
N LEU A 41 -10.22 14.98 -18.29
CA LEU A 41 -9.51 16.09 -18.94
C LEU A 41 -8.96 15.68 -20.32
N GLY A 42 -8.48 14.45 -20.47
CA GLY A 42 -8.01 13.92 -21.75
C GLY A 42 -9.13 13.81 -22.77
N ALA A 43 -10.29 13.28 -22.37
CA ALA A 43 -11.46 13.18 -23.24
C ALA A 43 -12.00 14.57 -23.65
N TRP A 44 -12.11 15.49 -22.69
CA TRP A 44 -12.52 16.87 -22.95
C TRP A 44 -11.54 17.60 -23.88
N GLY A 45 -10.24 17.45 -23.62
CA GLY A 45 -9.16 18.00 -24.42
C GLY A 45 -9.18 17.52 -25.87
N LEU A 46 -9.42 16.23 -26.07
CA LEU A 46 -9.56 15.64 -27.39
C LEU A 46 -10.79 16.20 -28.12
N GLY A 47 -11.93 16.32 -27.42
CA GLY A 47 -13.13 16.94 -27.97
C GLY A 47 -12.91 18.38 -28.44
N LEU A 48 -12.19 19.19 -27.65
CA LEU A 48 -11.82 20.55 -28.04
C LEU A 48 -10.90 20.59 -29.26
N ALA A 49 -9.91 19.70 -29.33
CA ALA A 49 -8.99 19.63 -30.46
C ALA A 49 -9.69 19.25 -31.77
N ILE A 50 -10.73 18.41 -31.70
CA ILE A 50 -11.56 18.05 -32.86
C ILE A 50 -12.48 19.22 -33.25
N ALA A 51 -13.12 19.88 -32.27
CA ALA A 51 -14.06 20.96 -32.52
C ALA A 51 -13.40 22.25 -33.03
N GLN A 52 -12.16 22.53 -32.62
CA GLN A 52 -11.41 23.72 -33.00
C GLN A 52 -9.97 23.34 -33.37
N PRO A 53 -9.70 22.91 -34.62
CA PRO A 53 -8.39 22.43 -35.05
C PRO A 53 -7.26 23.46 -34.95
N THR A 54 -7.59 24.75 -35.04
CA THR A 54 -6.67 25.88 -34.88
C THR A 54 -6.61 26.42 -33.44
N GLY A 55 -7.39 25.84 -32.53
CA GLY A 55 -7.44 26.22 -31.12
C GLY A 55 -6.13 25.89 -30.38
N ASN A 56 -5.81 26.68 -29.36
CA ASN A 56 -4.61 26.44 -28.56
C ASN A 56 -4.85 25.28 -27.57
N SER A 57 -4.30 24.09 -27.86
CA SER A 57 -4.38 22.90 -27.01
C SER A 57 -3.30 22.80 -25.93
N ARG A 58 -2.31 23.71 -25.94
CA ARG A 58 -1.24 23.78 -24.94
C ARG A 58 -1.71 23.80 -23.48
N PRO A 59 -2.73 24.57 -23.05
CA PRO A 59 -3.13 24.58 -21.64
C PRO A 59 -3.65 23.22 -21.16
N VAL A 60 -4.36 22.48 -22.02
CA VAL A 60 -4.84 21.13 -21.71
C VAL A 60 -3.66 20.17 -21.55
N LEU A 61 -2.69 20.23 -22.46
CA LEU A 61 -1.49 19.40 -22.39
C LEU A 61 -0.68 19.68 -21.11
N VAL A 62 -0.49 20.95 -20.76
CA VAL A 62 0.18 21.34 -19.52
C VAL A 62 -0.58 20.83 -18.30
N ALA A 63 -1.91 20.98 -18.28
CA ALA A 63 -2.75 20.47 -17.19
C ALA A 63 -2.64 18.95 -17.04
N LEU A 64 -2.60 18.19 -18.14
CA LEU A 64 -2.41 16.74 -18.14
C LEU A 64 -1.03 16.34 -17.60
N VAL A 65 0.03 17.05 -17.97
CA VAL A 65 1.39 16.80 -17.46
C VAL A 65 1.45 17.06 -15.95
N VAL A 66 0.91 18.19 -15.49
CA VAL A 66 0.87 18.54 -14.06
C VAL A 66 0.06 17.52 -13.26
N MET A 67 -1.13 17.14 -13.73
CA MET A 67 -1.95 16.08 -13.12
C MET A 67 -1.23 14.72 -13.10
N GLY A 68 -0.51 14.39 -14.18
CA GLY A 68 0.29 13.16 -14.26
C GLY A 68 1.40 13.13 -13.22
N MET A 69 2.12 14.25 -13.03
CA MET A 69 3.14 14.38 -11.99
C MET A 69 2.53 14.27 -10.58
N LEU A 70 1.42 14.97 -10.31
CA LEU A 70 0.72 14.90 -9.02
C LEU A 70 0.27 13.47 -8.71
N LYS A 71 -0.31 12.77 -9.69
CA LYS A 71 -0.67 11.35 -9.56
C LYS A 71 0.55 10.49 -9.21
N GLY A 72 1.70 10.75 -9.83
CA GLY A 72 2.96 10.07 -9.52
C GLY A 72 3.37 10.26 -8.06
N VAL A 73 3.28 11.49 -7.55
CA VAL A 73 3.57 11.83 -6.15
C VAL A 73 2.61 11.12 -5.19
N PHE A 74 1.30 11.16 -5.47
CA PHE A 74 0.31 10.47 -4.63
C PHE A 74 0.52 8.96 -4.60
N ARG A 75 0.84 8.34 -5.75
CA ARG A 75 1.18 6.91 -5.83
C ARG A 75 2.42 6.58 -5.00
N TYR A 76 3.46 7.43 -5.05
CA TYR A 76 4.67 7.22 -4.28
C TYR A 76 4.39 7.28 -2.76
N LEU A 77 3.64 8.28 -2.31
CA LEU A 77 3.25 8.41 -0.90
C LEU A 77 2.35 7.26 -0.42
N GLU A 78 1.43 6.80 -1.27
CA GLU A 78 0.61 5.61 -1.02
C GLU A 78 1.51 4.38 -0.82
N GLN A 79 2.46 4.14 -1.73
CA GLN A 79 3.31 2.96 -1.68
C GLN A 79 4.30 2.98 -0.52
N PHE A 80 4.86 4.15 -0.19
CA PHE A 80 5.74 4.32 0.96
C PHE A 80 5.02 4.04 2.27
N SER A 81 3.82 4.61 2.45
CA SER A 81 3.01 4.38 3.66
C SER A 81 2.55 2.93 3.79
N ALA A 82 2.16 2.29 2.68
CA ALA A 82 1.79 0.87 2.67
C ALA A 82 2.98 -0.03 3.07
N HIS A 83 4.17 0.27 2.54
CA HIS A 83 5.38 -0.50 2.84
C HIS A 83 5.82 -0.36 4.29
N TYR A 84 5.73 0.86 4.83
CA TYR A 84 6.00 1.13 6.24
C TYR A 84 5.09 0.29 7.15
N VAL A 85 3.78 0.25 6.87
CA VAL A 85 2.83 -0.56 7.63
C VAL A 85 3.14 -2.06 7.51
N ALA A 86 3.48 -2.54 6.31
CA ALA A 86 3.80 -3.94 6.07
C ALA A 86 5.04 -4.39 6.87
N PHE A 87 6.12 -3.62 6.84
CA PHE A 87 7.34 -3.96 7.59
C PHE A 87 7.15 -3.89 9.10
N HIS A 88 6.36 -2.93 9.58
CA HIS A 88 6.07 -2.85 11.01
C HIS A 88 5.26 -4.07 11.48
N LEU A 89 4.31 -4.51 10.65
CA LEU A 89 3.54 -5.72 10.93
C LEU A 89 4.44 -6.96 10.95
N LEU A 90 5.33 -7.08 9.97
CA LEU A 90 6.30 -8.18 9.88
C LEU A 90 7.23 -8.22 11.09
N ALA A 91 7.70 -7.06 11.57
CA ALA A 91 8.53 -6.97 12.76
C ALA A 91 7.80 -7.49 14.01
N ILE A 92 6.54 -7.13 14.21
CA ILE A 92 5.73 -7.59 15.35
C ILE A 92 5.46 -9.09 15.27
N ILE A 93 5.16 -9.60 14.06
CA ILE A 93 4.94 -11.04 13.85
C ILE A 93 6.22 -11.80 14.20
N ARG A 94 7.37 -11.33 13.74
CA ARG A 94 8.67 -11.95 13.97
C ARG A 94 9.04 -11.98 15.44
N ASP A 95 8.83 -10.88 16.16
CA ASP A 95 9.07 -10.80 17.61
C ASP A 95 8.23 -11.83 18.38
N ARG A 96 6.93 -11.90 18.08
CA ARG A 96 6.02 -12.87 18.72
C ARG A 96 6.31 -14.32 18.35
N PHE A 97 6.80 -14.56 17.15
CA PHE A 97 7.19 -15.89 16.69
C PHE A 97 8.39 -16.39 17.49
N TYR A 98 9.44 -15.56 17.64
CA TYR A 98 10.63 -15.92 18.41
C TYR A 98 10.32 -16.13 19.90
N LEU A 99 9.55 -15.22 20.53
CA LEU A 99 9.15 -15.35 21.94
C LEU A 99 8.36 -16.63 22.24
N ARG A 100 7.64 -17.17 21.26
CA ARG A 100 6.91 -18.44 21.42
C ARG A 100 7.79 -19.66 21.19
N ILE A 101 8.83 -19.55 20.37
CA ILE A 101 9.73 -20.66 20.07
C ILE A 101 10.81 -20.83 21.14
N GLU A 102 11.31 -19.73 21.71
CA GLU A 102 12.33 -19.72 22.76
C GLU A 102 12.04 -20.71 23.91
N PRO A 103 10.83 -20.77 24.51
CA PRO A 103 10.54 -21.71 25.60
C PRO A 103 10.27 -23.16 25.17
N LEU A 104 10.14 -23.44 23.87
CA LEU A 104 9.91 -24.80 23.33
C LEU A 104 11.23 -25.53 23.01
N ALA A 105 12.36 -24.82 23.06
CA ALA A 105 13.70 -25.40 23.07
C ALA A 105 14.05 -25.76 24.53
N PRO A 106 14.16 -27.05 24.92
CA PRO A 106 14.93 -28.10 24.24
C PRO A 106 14.15 -29.41 24.01
N ALA A 107 12.81 -29.41 24.08
CA ALA A 107 12.00 -30.65 24.03
C ALA A 107 11.33 -30.92 22.67
N VAL A 108 11.21 -29.93 21.77
CA VAL A 108 10.46 -30.06 20.49
C VAL A 108 11.37 -29.94 19.25
N LEU A 109 12.65 -29.63 19.41
CA LEU A 109 13.63 -29.50 18.31
C LEU A 109 14.18 -30.86 17.85
N GLY A 110 13.28 -31.80 17.55
CA GLY A 110 13.62 -33.05 16.85
C GLY A 110 13.69 -32.89 15.33
N GLU A 111 13.11 -31.81 14.78
CA GLU A 111 13.31 -31.39 13.39
C GLU A 111 14.20 -30.15 13.33
N ARG A 112 15.04 -30.08 12.28
CA ARG A 112 16.03 -29.01 12.05
C ARG A 112 15.35 -27.64 12.27
N SER A 113 15.80 -26.93 13.29
CA SER A 113 15.40 -25.55 13.65
C SER A 113 15.33 -24.60 12.45
N GLY A 114 16.12 -24.83 11.39
CA GLY A 114 16.09 -24.07 10.14
C GLY A 114 14.80 -24.19 9.33
N ASP A 115 14.13 -25.35 9.33
CA ASP A 115 12.94 -25.58 8.48
C ASP A 115 11.68 -24.92 9.05
N VAL A 116 11.57 -24.87 10.38
CA VAL A 116 10.45 -24.22 11.08
C VAL A 116 10.52 -22.69 10.96
N VAL A 117 11.74 -22.13 11.02
CA VAL A 117 11.97 -20.69 10.81
C VAL A 117 11.79 -20.33 9.33
N SER A 118 12.26 -21.17 8.40
CA SER A 118 12.10 -20.96 6.97
C SER A 118 10.63 -20.92 6.53
N ARG A 119 9.80 -21.85 7.02
CA ARG A 119 8.35 -21.86 6.73
C ARG A 119 7.62 -20.65 7.29
N ALA A 120 7.96 -20.21 8.51
CA ALA A 120 7.35 -19.03 9.11
C ALA A 120 7.76 -17.71 8.45
N VAL A 121 8.97 -17.63 7.89
CA VAL A 121 9.43 -16.49 7.08
C VAL A 121 8.84 -16.52 5.68
N SER A 122 8.54 -17.70 5.13
CA SER A 122 7.94 -17.86 3.80
C SER A 122 6.43 -17.55 3.77
N ASP A 123 5.74 -17.73 4.89
CA ASP A 123 4.29 -17.46 5.04
C ASP A 123 3.97 -16.05 5.56
N ALA A 124 4.97 -15.22 5.88
CA ALA A 124 4.82 -13.86 6.40
C ALA A 124 4.96 -12.80 5.30
#